data_AF-A0A1F4BN58-F1
#
_entry.id   AF-A0A1F4BN58-F1
#
_cell.length_a   1.000
_cell.length_b   1.000
_cell.length_c   1.000
_cell.angle_alpha   90.00
_cell.angle_beta   90.00
_cell.angle_gamma   90.00
#
_symmetry.space_group_name_H-M   'P 1'
#
loop_
_entity.id
_entity.type
_entity.pdbx_description
1 polymer ?
#
loop_
_entity_poly.entity_id
_entity_poly.type
_entity_poly.pdbx_seq_one_letter_code
_entity_poly.pdbx_strand_id
1 'polypeptide(L)'
;MKKEVILGAIGKSSDTFINPTVLNNVLGTKFKIIPGYGGGSQIRLAMEKGEVHGWCGQFLGWKTVKPEWLKEGKIVHLVQLNSKRSPDMPDTPLLSEFARSDEERQIFGFVQSSLDDRGLAAPPGVPADRVAALERAYMATLADPKFLADAAKLKLDIDVVTSKEIRAFVEQIMAMKPETVARLKHAMGKD
;
A
#
# COMPACT_ATOMS: atom_id res chain seq x y z
N MET A 1 -3.96 -15.12 -21.70
CA MET A 1 -5.19 -14.45 -21.18
C MET A 1 -5.85 -13.65 -22.31
N LYS A 2 -7.16 -13.86 -22.55
CA LYS A 2 -7.93 -13.21 -23.63
C LYS A 2 -8.74 -11.97 -23.20
N LYS A 3 -8.74 -11.59 -21.92
CA LYS A 3 -9.46 -10.43 -21.38
C LYS A 3 -8.51 -9.53 -20.59
N GLU A 4 -8.46 -8.26 -20.97
CA GLU A 4 -7.71 -7.22 -20.27
C GLU A 4 -8.49 -6.79 -19.01
N VAL A 5 -7.81 -6.72 -17.86
CA VAL A 5 -8.45 -6.30 -16.61
C VAL A 5 -8.19 -4.81 -16.44
N ILE A 6 -9.25 -4.00 -16.53
CA ILE A 6 -9.17 -2.54 -16.44
C ILE A 6 -9.21 -2.14 -14.97
N LEU A 7 -8.18 -1.43 -14.50
CA LEU A 7 -8.09 -0.93 -13.14
C LEU A 7 -8.18 0.60 -13.12
N GLY A 8 -9.04 1.15 -12.27
CA GLY A 8 -9.07 2.58 -12.00
C GLY A 8 -7.94 3.00 -11.05
N ALA A 9 -7.38 4.18 -11.27
CA ALA A 9 -6.33 4.76 -10.43
C ALA A 9 -6.56 6.26 -10.21
N ILE A 10 -6.04 6.78 -9.10
CA ILE A 10 -6.16 8.20 -8.76
C ILE A 10 -5.25 9.03 -9.67
N GLY A 11 -3.95 8.83 -9.53
CA GLY A 11 -2.92 9.49 -10.35
C GLY A 11 -1.69 8.63 -10.51
N LYS A 12 -0.82 8.99 -11.46
CA LYS A 12 0.38 8.22 -11.80
C LYS A 12 1.39 8.11 -10.65
N SER A 13 1.36 9.04 -9.71
CA SER A 13 2.20 9.01 -8.50
C SER A 13 1.58 8.24 -7.34
N SER A 14 0.33 7.82 -7.43
CA SER A 14 -0.36 7.09 -6.37
C SER A 14 -0.10 5.59 -6.44
N ASP A 15 -0.19 4.92 -5.30
CA ASP A 15 -0.04 3.47 -5.19
C ASP A 15 -1.08 2.71 -6.03
N THR A 16 -2.27 3.31 -6.22
CA THR A 16 -3.32 2.75 -7.10
C THR A 16 -2.88 2.62 -8.56
N PHE A 17 -1.84 3.35 -8.98
CA PHE A 17 -1.21 3.25 -10.30
C PHE A 17 0.12 2.50 -10.25
N ILE A 18 1.00 2.86 -9.31
CA ILE A 18 2.36 2.34 -9.22
C ILE A 18 2.34 0.82 -8.98
N ASN A 19 1.55 0.34 -8.03
CA ASN A 19 1.53 -1.06 -7.65
C ASN A 19 1.12 -1.99 -8.81
N PRO A 20 -0.03 -1.78 -9.50
CA PRO A 20 -0.38 -2.61 -10.64
C PRO A 20 0.61 -2.47 -11.82
N THR A 21 1.31 -1.33 -11.94
CA THR A 21 2.41 -1.17 -12.92
C THR A 21 3.58 -2.10 -12.59
N VAL A 22 3.98 -2.18 -11.31
CA VAL A 22 5.01 -3.12 -10.84
C VAL A 22 4.60 -4.56 -11.14
N LEU A 23 3.34 -4.92 -10.87
CA LEU A 23 2.83 -6.27 -11.16
C LEU A 23 2.91 -6.58 -12.67
N ASN A 24 2.56 -5.62 -13.54
CA ASN A 24 2.68 -5.81 -14.98
C ASN A 24 4.14 -6.01 -15.40
N ASN A 25 5.05 -5.18 -14.91
CA ASN A 25 6.45 -5.17 -15.35
C ASN A 25 7.29 -6.31 -14.75
N VAL A 26 6.94 -6.80 -13.57
CA VAL A 26 7.67 -7.89 -12.90
C VAL A 26 6.99 -9.24 -13.11
N LEU A 27 5.69 -9.35 -12.85
CA LEU A 27 4.96 -10.62 -12.93
C LEU A 27 4.35 -10.88 -14.31
N GLY A 28 4.35 -9.91 -15.22
CA GLY A 28 3.76 -10.06 -16.55
C GLY A 28 2.24 -10.04 -16.54
N THR A 29 1.62 -9.46 -15.50
CA THR A 29 0.17 -9.24 -15.50
C THR A 29 -0.24 -8.31 -16.64
N LYS A 30 -1.53 -8.32 -16.98
CA LYS A 30 -2.08 -7.53 -18.10
C LYS A 30 -3.16 -6.58 -17.63
N PHE A 31 -2.85 -5.80 -16.59
CA PHE A 31 -3.74 -4.76 -16.11
C PHE A 31 -3.66 -3.53 -17.02
N LYS A 32 -4.80 -3.03 -17.46
CA LYS A 32 -4.91 -1.71 -18.09
C LYS A 32 -5.28 -0.69 -17.03
N ILE A 33 -4.36 0.20 -16.71
CA ILE A 33 -4.49 1.12 -15.57
C ILE A 33 -4.94 2.48 -16.08
N ILE A 34 -6.10 2.96 -15.62
CA ILE A 34 -6.73 4.21 -16.04
C ILE A 34 -6.64 5.22 -14.88
N PRO A 35 -5.68 6.16 -14.91
CA PRO A 35 -5.58 7.22 -13.91
C PRO A 35 -6.61 8.34 -14.18
N GLY A 36 -6.84 9.21 -13.19
CA GLY A 36 -7.65 10.43 -13.34
C GLY A 36 -8.87 10.49 -12.43
N TYR A 37 -9.12 9.46 -11.62
CA TYR A 37 -10.20 9.50 -10.64
C TYR A 37 -9.80 10.34 -9.41
N GLY A 38 -10.71 11.14 -8.88
CA GLY A 38 -10.48 11.99 -7.71
C GLY A 38 -10.39 11.24 -6.37
N GLY A 39 -10.49 9.91 -6.37
CA GLY A 39 -10.38 9.08 -5.17
C GLY A 39 -11.12 7.75 -5.28
N GLY A 40 -10.96 6.91 -4.26
CA GLY A 40 -11.53 5.55 -4.24
C GLY A 40 -13.05 5.47 -4.38
N SER A 41 -13.79 6.48 -3.93
CA SER A 41 -15.26 6.51 -4.08
C SER A 41 -15.70 6.66 -5.54
N GLN A 42 -14.99 7.48 -6.34
CA GLN A 42 -15.27 7.60 -7.77
C GLN A 42 -14.90 6.33 -8.54
N ILE A 43 -13.80 5.68 -8.15
CA ILE A 43 -13.37 4.41 -8.74
C ILE A 43 -14.39 3.30 -8.46
N ARG A 44 -14.91 3.19 -7.23
CA ARG A 44 -15.97 2.23 -6.89
C ARG A 44 -17.26 2.48 -7.67
N LEU A 45 -17.64 3.73 -7.87
CA LEU A 45 -18.79 4.07 -8.72
C LEU A 45 -18.54 3.68 -10.18
N ALA A 46 -17.33 3.87 -10.69
CA ALA A 46 -16.95 3.42 -12.03
C ALA A 46 -16.99 1.89 -12.16
N MET A 47 -16.65 1.15 -11.10
CA MET A 47 -16.84 -0.30 -11.04
C MET A 47 -18.32 -0.69 -11.11
N GLU A 48 -19.20 0.00 -10.38
CA GLU A 48 -20.66 -0.23 -10.45
C GLU A 48 -21.22 -0.01 -11.84
N LYS A 49 -20.70 0.98 -12.56
CA LYS A 49 -21.07 1.28 -13.95
C LYS A 49 -20.43 0.34 -14.97
N GLY A 50 -19.50 -0.52 -14.56
CA GLY A 50 -18.74 -1.41 -15.45
C GLY A 50 -17.69 -0.69 -16.31
N GLU A 51 -17.32 0.55 -15.97
CA GLU A 51 -16.27 1.32 -16.67
C GLU A 51 -14.87 0.78 -16.37
N VAL A 52 -14.65 0.30 -15.14
CA VAL A 52 -13.44 -0.38 -14.70
C VAL A 52 -13.81 -1.67 -13.95
N HIS A 53 -12.90 -2.64 -13.91
CA HIS A 53 -13.12 -3.95 -13.28
C HIS A 53 -12.60 -4.03 -11.85
N GLY A 54 -11.79 -3.06 -11.41
CA GLY A 54 -11.14 -3.09 -10.11
C GLY A 54 -10.25 -1.89 -9.87
N TRP A 55 -9.51 -1.94 -8.76
CA TRP A 55 -8.44 -1.01 -8.45
C TRP A 55 -7.49 -1.61 -7.41
N CYS A 56 -6.29 -1.05 -7.31
CA CYS A 56 -5.30 -1.41 -6.32
C CYS A 56 -5.34 -0.41 -5.14
N GLY A 57 -6.43 -0.42 -4.38
CA GLY A 57 -6.66 0.52 -3.28
C GLY A 57 -6.72 -0.15 -1.90
N GLN A 58 -6.89 0.69 -0.89
CA GLN A 58 -6.89 0.30 0.51
C GLN A 58 -8.07 -0.60 0.89
N PHE A 59 -7.80 -1.70 1.60
CA PHE A 59 -8.81 -2.68 2.02
C PHE A 59 -9.87 -2.06 2.96
N LEU A 60 -9.46 -1.12 3.82
CA LEU A 60 -10.36 -0.37 4.70
C LEU A 60 -11.51 0.30 3.93
N GLY A 61 -11.26 0.77 2.71
CA GLY A 61 -12.29 1.37 1.87
C GLY A 61 -13.42 0.40 1.52
N TRP A 62 -13.12 -0.90 1.40
CA TRP A 62 -14.15 -1.92 1.21
C TRP A 62 -14.94 -2.16 2.50
N LYS A 63 -14.26 -2.29 3.64
CA LYS A 63 -14.90 -2.49 4.96
C LYS A 63 -15.85 -1.35 5.34
N THR A 64 -15.51 -0.12 4.96
CA THR A 64 -16.23 1.09 5.38
C THR A 64 -17.26 1.58 4.37
N VAL A 65 -16.98 1.50 3.06
CA VAL A 65 -17.83 2.09 2.01
C VAL A 65 -18.71 1.06 1.29
N LYS A 66 -18.23 -0.18 1.12
CA LYS A 66 -18.94 -1.26 0.42
C LYS A 66 -18.87 -2.61 1.17
N PRO A 67 -19.21 -2.67 2.47
CA PRO A 67 -19.10 -3.90 3.26
C PRO A 67 -19.98 -5.05 2.73
N GLU A 68 -21.08 -4.73 2.06
CA GLU A 68 -21.98 -5.68 1.43
C GLU A 68 -21.32 -6.42 0.26
N TRP A 69 -20.41 -5.77 -0.47
CA TRP A 69 -19.65 -6.44 -1.54
C TRP A 69 -18.73 -7.53 -1.00
N LEU A 70 -18.15 -7.32 0.18
CA LEU A 70 -17.34 -8.34 0.85
C LEU A 70 -18.22 -9.51 1.30
N LYS A 71 -19.34 -9.23 1.98
CA LYS A 71 -20.25 -10.26 2.50
C LYS A 71 -20.88 -11.12 1.40
N GLU A 72 -21.18 -10.51 0.26
CA GLU A 72 -21.82 -11.18 -0.88
C GLU A 72 -20.82 -11.80 -1.86
N GLY A 73 -19.51 -11.66 -1.62
CA GLY A 73 -18.47 -12.20 -2.50
C GLY A 73 -18.42 -11.54 -3.88
N LYS A 74 -18.78 -10.25 -3.97
CA LYS A 74 -18.83 -9.47 -5.23
C LYS A 74 -17.45 -9.04 -5.73
N ILE A 75 -16.42 -9.14 -4.89
CA ILE A 75 -15.03 -8.80 -5.25
C ILE A 75 -14.08 -9.95 -4.95
N VAL A 76 -13.02 -10.03 -5.74
CA VAL A 76 -11.95 -11.01 -5.58
C VAL A 76 -10.65 -10.26 -5.27
N HIS A 77 -10.03 -10.60 -4.15
CA HIS A 77 -8.71 -10.08 -3.78
C HIS A 77 -7.63 -10.95 -4.41
N LEU A 78 -6.78 -10.34 -5.23
CA LEU A 78 -5.76 -11.07 -6.00
C LEU A 78 -4.45 -11.23 -5.23
N VAL A 79 -4.03 -10.19 -4.50
CA VAL A 79 -2.76 -10.14 -3.80
C VAL A 79 -2.83 -9.12 -2.67
N GLN A 80 -2.12 -9.38 -1.57
CA GLN A 80 -1.89 -8.46 -0.47
C GLN A 80 -0.56 -7.73 -0.66
N LEU A 81 -0.61 -6.40 -0.54
CA LEU A 81 0.56 -5.53 -0.61
C LEU A 81 1.05 -5.10 0.77
N ASN A 82 0.59 -5.76 1.84
CA ASN A 82 1.06 -5.50 3.18
C ASN A 82 2.38 -6.22 3.43
N SER A 83 3.16 -5.77 4.41
CA SER A 83 4.35 -6.47 4.89
C SER A 83 4.03 -7.83 5.54
N LYS A 84 2.83 -7.98 6.10
CA LYS A 84 2.32 -9.18 6.75
C LYS A 84 0.92 -9.53 6.24
N ARG A 85 0.61 -10.83 6.23
CA ARG A 85 -0.71 -11.33 5.85
C ARG A 85 -1.77 -10.81 6.82
N SER A 86 -2.83 -10.21 6.28
CA SER A 86 -3.96 -9.72 7.07
C SER A 86 -4.81 -10.89 7.57
N PRO A 87 -5.22 -10.91 8.85
CA PRO A 87 -6.23 -11.84 9.36
C PRO A 87 -7.58 -11.73 8.65
N ASP A 88 -7.89 -10.58 8.06
CA ASP A 88 -9.13 -10.36 7.29
C ASP A 88 -9.11 -11.07 5.92
N MET A 89 -7.93 -11.46 5.43
CA MET A 89 -7.74 -12.10 4.12
C MET A 89 -6.71 -13.23 4.20
N PRO A 90 -6.98 -14.29 5.00
CA PRO A 90 -5.99 -15.34 5.25
C PRO A 90 -5.65 -16.14 3.98
N ASP A 91 -6.56 -16.21 3.01
CA ASP A 91 -6.38 -17.00 1.79
C ASP A 91 -5.77 -16.21 0.62
N THR A 92 -5.68 -14.89 0.71
CA THR A 92 -5.10 -14.05 -0.35
C THR A 92 -3.57 -14.01 -0.22
N PRO A 93 -2.78 -14.40 -1.24
CA PRO A 93 -1.32 -14.43 -1.14
C PRO A 93 -0.70 -13.05 -0.93
N LEU A 94 0.44 -12.98 -0.22
CA LEU A 94 1.29 -11.78 -0.21
C LEU A 94 2.02 -11.62 -1.54
N LEU A 95 2.36 -10.38 -1.91
CA LEU A 95 3.13 -10.13 -3.12
C LEU A 95 4.48 -10.86 -3.12
N SER A 96 5.16 -10.89 -1.97
CA SER A 96 6.44 -11.58 -1.77
C SER A 96 6.40 -13.08 -2.06
N GLU A 97 5.22 -13.72 -2.00
CA GLU A 97 5.07 -15.15 -2.33
C GLU A 97 5.16 -15.43 -3.83
N PHE A 98 5.04 -14.39 -4.66
CA PHE A 98 5.23 -14.50 -6.11
C PHE A 98 6.68 -14.25 -6.54
N ALA A 99 7.60 -13.93 -5.62
CA ALA A 99 8.99 -13.66 -5.95
C ALA A 99 9.71 -14.91 -6.47
N ARG A 100 10.30 -14.82 -7.67
CA ARG A 100 11.05 -15.90 -8.33
C ARG A 100 12.57 -15.75 -8.19
N SER A 101 13.03 -14.60 -7.72
CA SER A 101 14.44 -14.30 -7.49
C SER A 101 14.61 -13.41 -6.26
N ASP A 102 15.84 -13.30 -5.76
CA ASP A 102 16.17 -12.39 -4.66
C ASP A 102 15.94 -10.92 -5.04
N GLU A 103 16.17 -10.58 -6.31
CA GLU A 103 15.88 -9.24 -6.83
C GLU A 103 14.37 -8.94 -6.83
N GLU A 104 13.53 -9.88 -7.30
CA GLU A 104 12.08 -9.72 -7.21
C GLU A 104 11.60 -9.63 -5.76
N ARG A 105 12.24 -10.39 -4.84
CA ARG A 105 11.95 -10.32 -3.41
C ARG A 105 12.30 -8.95 -2.83
N GLN A 106 13.38 -8.31 -3.28
CA GLN A 106 13.72 -6.94 -2.88
C GLN A 106 12.74 -5.91 -3.43
N ILE A 107 12.33 -6.04 -4.70
CA ILE A 107 11.34 -5.17 -5.33
C ILE A 107 9.97 -5.30 -4.64
N PHE A 108 9.51 -6.53 -4.40
CA PHE A 108 8.24 -6.78 -3.69
C PHE A 108 8.31 -6.37 -2.23
N GLY A 109 9.47 -6.59 -1.60
CA GLY A 109 9.78 -6.05 -0.28
C GLY A 109 9.53 -4.55 -0.25
N PHE A 110 10.12 -3.79 -1.18
CA PHE A 110 9.94 -2.35 -1.32
C PHE A 110 8.46 -1.93 -1.47
N VAL A 111 7.73 -2.60 -2.38
CA VAL A 111 6.31 -2.32 -2.62
C VAL A 111 5.47 -2.62 -1.36
N GLN A 112 5.78 -3.69 -0.64
CA GLN A 112 5.04 -4.11 0.56
C GLN A 112 5.42 -3.35 1.83
N SER A 113 6.58 -2.71 1.79
CA SER A 113 7.09 -1.83 2.83
C SER A 113 6.70 -0.37 2.62
N SER A 114 5.77 -0.07 1.71
CA SER A 114 5.07 1.21 1.78
C SER A 114 4.34 1.25 3.12
N LEU A 115 5.03 1.78 4.13
CA LEU A 115 4.52 2.00 5.47
C LEU A 115 3.37 3.01 5.32
N ASP A 116 2.14 2.51 5.44
CA ASP A 116 0.96 3.22 4.95
C ASP A 116 0.76 4.62 5.58
N ASP A 117 0.57 5.55 4.66
CA ASP A 117 -0.23 6.78 4.61
C ASP A 117 -0.07 7.92 5.64
N ARG A 118 0.36 7.72 6.90
CA ARG A 118 0.31 8.80 7.94
C ARG A 118 1.55 8.90 8.83
N GLY A 119 2.73 9.01 8.22
CA GLY A 119 3.98 9.28 8.93
C GLY A 119 4.14 10.75 9.35
N LEU A 120 4.74 10.98 10.53
CA LEU A 120 5.22 12.30 10.94
C LEU A 120 6.73 12.42 10.65
N ALA A 121 7.13 13.47 9.94
CA ALA A 121 8.53 13.76 9.67
C ALA A 121 8.88 15.17 10.14
N ALA A 122 10.06 15.31 10.75
CA ALA A 122 10.64 16.60 11.08
C ALA A 122 11.64 17.02 9.97
N PRO A 123 11.77 18.32 9.66
CA PRO A 123 12.75 18.79 8.69
C PRO A 123 14.20 18.55 9.15
N PRO A 124 15.18 18.56 8.24
CA PRO A 124 16.59 18.49 8.58
C PRO A 124 17.00 19.61 9.54
N GLY A 125 17.93 19.32 10.46
CA GLY A 125 18.49 20.33 11.38
C GLY A 125 17.68 20.58 12.67
N VAL A 126 16.54 19.90 12.87
CA VAL A 126 15.83 19.95 14.15
C VAL A 126 16.69 19.31 15.26
N PRO A 127 16.89 19.99 16.42
CA PRO A 127 17.66 19.44 17.53
C PRO A 127 17.17 18.06 18.00
N ALA A 128 18.11 17.17 18.33
CA ALA A 128 17.81 15.76 18.64
C ALA A 128 16.85 15.59 19.82
N ASP A 129 16.93 16.46 20.82
CA ASP A 129 16.02 16.48 21.97
C ASP A 129 14.55 16.75 21.56
N ARG A 130 14.34 17.59 20.54
CA ARG A 130 13.01 17.92 20.02
C ARG A 130 12.43 16.79 19.19
N VAL A 131 13.25 16.15 18.35
CA VAL A 131 12.84 14.93 17.63
C VAL A 131 12.43 13.84 18.62
N ALA A 132 13.26 13.61 19.65
CA ALA A 132 12.97 12.63 20.68
C ALA A 132 11.69 12.95 21.47
N ALA A 133 11.42 14.24 21.74
CA ALA A 133 10.18 14.65 22.40
C ALA A 133 8.93 14.38 21.53
N LEU A 134 8.98 14.70 20.24
CA LEU A 134 7.90 14.42 19.29
C LEU A 134 7.63 12.92 19.15
N GLU A 135 8.69 12.13 19.01
CA GLU A 135 8.57 10.67 18.90
C GLU A 135 7.92 10.08 20.16
N ARG A 136 8.38 10.47 21.36
CA ARG A 136 7.77 10.01 22.62
C ARG A 136 6.28 10.39 22.71
N ALA A 137 5.92 11.63 22.37
CA ALA A 137 4.54 12.08 22.44
C ALA A 137 3.63 11.35 21.43
N TYR A 138 4.13 11.12 20.22
CA TYR A 138 3.41 10.38 19.19
C TYR A 138 3.16 8.94 19.61
N MET A 139 4.20 8.24 20.08
CA MET A 139 4.07 6.86 20.56
C MET A 139 3.18 6.74 21.79
N ALA A 140 3.25 7.70 22.73
CA ALA A 140 2.35 7.74 23.87
C ALA A 140 0.88 7.92 23.46
N THR A 141 0.62 8.71 22.39
CA THR A 141 -0.73 8.92 21.86
C THR A 141 -1.27 7.64 21.20
N LEU A 142 -0.45 6.95 20.41
CA LEU A 142 -0.85 5.70 19.76
C LEU A 142 -1.08 4.56 20.76
N ALA A 143 -0.49 4.63 21.95
CA ALA A 143 -0.71 3.69 23.05
C ALA A 143 -1.83 4.14 24.02
N ASP A 144 -2.37 5.34 23.88
CA ASP A 144 -3.37 5.88 24.80
C ASP A 144 -4.72 5.15 24.65
N PRO A 145 -5.29 4.59 25.72
CA PRO A 145 -6.54 3.83 25.64
C PRO A 145 -7.74 4.65 25.14
N LYS A 146 -7.78 5.96 25.41
CA LYS A 146 -8.85 6.83 24.94
C LYS A 146 -8.71 7.10 23.45
N PHE A 147 -7.50 7.34 22.97
CA PHE A 147 -7.22 7.45 21.53
C PHE A 147 -7.61 6.16 20.80
N LEU A 148 -7.21 5.00 21.32
CA LEU A 148 -7.55 3.69 20.73
C LEU A 148 -9.06 3.43 20.73
N ALA A 149 -9.76 3.80 21.81
CA ALA A 149 -11.22 3.70 21.87
C ALA A 149 -11.92 4.60 20.84
N ASP A 150 -11.43 5.81 20.63
CA ASP A 150 -11.98 6.72 19.63
C ASP A 150 -11.68 6.25 18.20
N ALA A 151 -10.47 5.72 17.93
CA ALA A 151 -10.13 5.08 16.67
C ALA A 151 -11.06 3.88 16.37
N ALA A 152 -11.32 3.03 17.39
CA ALA A 152 -12.22 1.89 17.26
C ALA A 152 -13.67 2.30 16.93
N LYS A 153 -14.20 3.38 17.52
CA LYS A 153 -15.53 3.93 17.17
C LYS A 153 -15.60 4.34 15.69
N LEU A 154 -14.50 4.86 15.16
CA LEU A 154 -14.36 5.25 13.76
C LEU A 154 -14.00 4.07 12.84
N LYS A 155 -13.84 2.85 13.39
CA LYS A 155 -13.40 1.64 12.69
C LYS A 155 -12.04 1.84 12.01
N LEU A 156 -11.17 2.61 12.65
CA LEU A 156 -9.79 2.82 12.23
C LEU A 156 -8.90 1.82 12.97
N ASP A 157 -8.31 0.91 12.20
CA ASP A 157 -7.29 0.00 12.71
C ASP A 157 -5.98 0.79 12.86
N ILE A 158 -5.38 0.74 14.06
CA ILE A 158 -4.10 1.40 14.36
C ILE A 158 -3.00 0.33 14.35
N ASP A 159 -2.18 0.32 13.30
CA ASP A 159 -0.95 -0.45 13.22
C ASP A 159 0.24 0.51 13.33
N VAL A 160 1.09 0.30 14.33
CA VAL A 160 2.14 1.26 14.70
C VAL A 160 3.46 0.83 14.10
N VAL A 161 4.08 1.74 13.35
CA VAL A 161 5.44 1.58 12.84
C VAL A 161 6.38 2.53 13.56
N THR A 162 7.42 2.00 14.19
CA THR A 162 8.38 2.80 14.96
C THR A 162 9.36 3.56 14.06
N SER A 163 9.97 4.62 14.59
CA SER A 163 11.01 5.35 13.86
C SER A 163 12.21 4.44 13.51
N LYS A 164 12.51 3.47 14.37
CA LYS A 164 13.56 2.48 14.15
C LYS A 164 13.25 1.60 12.95
N GLU A 165 12.02 1.13 12.83
CA GLU A 165 11.57 0.34 11.67
C GLU A 165 11.60 1.17 10.39
N ILE A 166 11.16 2.43 10.44
CA ILE A 166 11.26 3.37 9.31
C ILE A 166 12.73 3.56 8.88
N ARG A 167 13.64 3.81 9.82
CA ARG A 167 15.07 3.99 9.52
C ARG A 167 15.71 2.75 8.92
N ALA A 168 15.46 1.58 9.54
CA ALA A 168 15.97 0.31 9.03
C ALA A 168 15.46 0.05 7.60
N PHE A 169 14.21 0.40 7.32
CA PHE A 169 13.65 0.33 5.98
C PHE A 169 14.36 1.28 5.00
N VAL A 170 14.55 2.54 5.36
CA VAL A 170 15.29 3.51 4.53
C VAL A 170 16.72 3.05 4.26
N GLU A 171 17.43 2.55 5.28
CA GLU A 171 18.79 2.00 5.15
C GLU A 171 18.82 0.81 4.19
N GLN A 172 17.84 -0.09 4.28
CA GLN A 172 17.70 -1.22 3.37
C GLN A 172 17.49 -0.76 1.91
N ILE A 173 16.70 0.28 1.68
CA ILE A 173 16.51 0.87 0.33
C ILE A 173 17.82 1.47 -0.18
N MET A 174 18.49 2.26 0.67
CA MET A 174 19.75 2.93 0.30
C MET A 174 20.90 1.95 0.06
N ALA A 175 20.84 0.76 0.63
CA ALA A 175 21.80 -0.32 0.41
C ALA A 175 21.49 -1.17 -0.84
N MET A 176 20.37 -0.95 -1.54
CA MET A 176 20.06 -1.67 -2.78
C MET A 176 21.11 -1.36 -3.85
N LYS A 177 21.49 -2.39 -4.62
CA LYS A 177 22.44 -2.24 -5.71
C LYS A 177 21.88 -1.29 -6.78
N PRO A 178 22.71 -0.47 -7.44
CA PRO A 178 22.24 0.46 -8.48
C PRO A 178 21.40 -0.22 -9.56
N GLU A 179 21.73 -1.46 -9.92
CA GLU A 179 21.00 -2.26 -10.91
C GLU A 179 19.58 -2.58 -10.42
N THR A 180 19.43 -2.96 -9.15
CA THR A 180 18.13 -3.22 -8.51
C THR A 180 17.30 -1.94 -8.41
N VAL A 181 17.93 -0.80 -8.11
CA VAL A 181 17.24 0.51 -8.09
C VAL A 181 16.75 0.89 -9.49
N ALA A 182 17.56 0.69 -10.52
CA ALA A 182 17.15 0.92 -11.90
C ALA A 182 15.98 0.01 -12.29
N ARG A 183 16.04 -1.27 -11.93
CA ARG A 183 14.95 -2.24 -12.15
C ARG A 183 13.68 -1.84 -11.42
N LEU A 184 13.78 -1.37 -10.19
CA LEU A 184 12.65 -0.88 -9.40
C LEU A 184 12.00 0.35 -10.04
N LYS A 185 12.79 1.35 -10.48
CA LYS A 185 12.28 2.52 -11.19
C LYS A 185 11.53 2.13 -12.47
N HIS A 186 12.11 1.24 -13.26
CA HIS A 186 11.47 0.68 -14.44
C HIS A 186 10.17 -0.07 -14.09
N ALA A 187 10.20 -0.90 -13.06
CA ALA A 187 9.01 -1.61 -12.58
C ALA A 187 7.89 -0.64 -12.17
N MET A 188 8.22 0.50 -11.58
CA MET A 188 7.27 1.56 -11.21
C MET A 188 6.81 2.43 -12.39
N GLY A 189 7.36 2.23 -13.60
CA GLY A 189 7.09 3.06 -14.77
C GLY A 189 7.68 4.48 -14.67
N LYS A 190 8.82 4.63 -13.97
CA LYS A 190 9.53 5.89 -13.71
C LYS A 190 10.89 5.94 -14.42
N ASP A 191 10.92 5.54 -15.69
CA ASP A 191 12.11 5.68 -16.55
C ASP A 191 12.46 7.16 -16.80
#